data_AF-A0A7C6YEF5-F1
#
_entry.id   AF-A0A7C6YEF5-F1
#
_cell.length_a   1.000
_cell.length_b   1.000
_cell.length_c   1.000
_cell.angle_alpha   90.00
_cell.angle_beta   90.00
_cell.angle_gamma   90.00
#
_symmetry.space_group_name_H-M   'P 1'
#
loop_
_entity.id
_entity.type
_entity.pdbx_description
1 polymer ?
#
loop_
_entity_poly.entity_id
_entity_poly.type
_entity_poly.pdbx_seq_one_letter_code
_entity_poly.pdbx_strand_id
1 'polypeptide(L)'
;MDWTKAKNILIIALLITNAVIGTTYALKLQETRQAWAAEAAHATEYFEAIGVSLNAEIPAKPVRLPVLFVRFDPATEDGSGEPVCDGRYRVETARPSAEIASVRRGENKRQISSASYALLKYAAAMEARGETPRDIDDIELLYLVDQTEHDVTISEDTAVPAWKLTLAGGETFYVNAYGE
;
A
#
# COMPACT_ATOMS: atom_id res chain seq x y z
N MET A 1 14.02 2.48 -55.60
CA MET A 1 14.11 2.30 -54.13
C MET A 1 12.69 2.03 -53.63
N ASP A 2 12.43 0.82 -53.12
CA ASP A 2 11.06 0.37 -52.78
C ASP A 2 10.61 0.90 -51.41
N TRP A 3 10.23 2.18 -51.35
CA TRP A 3 9.75 2.86 -50.15
C TRP A 3 8.56 2.16 -49.48
N THR A 4 7.68 1.54 -50.26
CA THR A 4 6.53 0.77 -49.77
C THR A 4 6.93 -0.49 -48.99
N LYS A 5 8.00 -1.20 -49.42
CA LYS A 5 8.52 -2.36 -48.69
C LYS A 5 9.12 -1.95 -47.35
N ALA A 6 9.88 -0.84 -47.33
CA ALA A 6 10.48 -0.31 -46.11
C ALA A 6 9.41 0.11 -45.07
N LYS A 7 8.33 0.77 -45.52
CA LYS A 7 7.21 1.15 -44.65
C LYS A 7 6.54 -0.07 -44.01
N ASN A 8 6.27 -1.13 -44.78
CA ASN A 8 5.64 -2.34 -44.24
C ASN A 8 6.55 -3.05 -43.24
N ILE A 9 7.84 -3.16 -43.52
CA ILE A 9 8.81 -3.75 -42.58
C ILE A 9 8.83 -2.97 -41.27
N LEU A 10 8.79 -1.64 -41.32
CA LEU A 10 8.78 -0.78 -40.14
C LEU A 10 7.51 -0.95 -39.30
N ILE A 11 6.33 -1.05 -39.93
CA ILE A 11 5.07 -1.30 -39.23
C ILE A 11 5.08 -2.67 -38.55
N ILE A 12 5.54 -3.71 -39.25
CA ILE A 12 5.61 -5.07 -38.70
C ILE A 12 6.60 -5.12 -37.53
N ALA A 13 7.77 -4.49 -37.64
CA ALA A 13 8.75 -4.43 -36.57
C ALA A 13 8.20 -3.73 -35.31
N LEU A 14 7.45 -2.65 -35.49
CA LEU A 14 6.80 -1.94 -34.37
C LEU A 14 5.73 -2.81 -33.70
N LEU A 15 4.92 -3.54 -34.49
CA LEU A 15 3.91 -4.47 -33.96
C LEU A 15 4.54 -5.61 -33.15
N ILE A 16 5.63 -6.20 -33.66
CA ILE A 16 6.35 -7.27 -32.95
C ILE A 16 6.91 -6.72 -31.63
N THR A 17 7.51 -5.52 -31.66
CA THR A 17 8.07 -4.89 -30.45
C THR A 17 6.99 -4.65 -29.40
N ASN A 18 5.85 -4.08 -29.80
CA ASN A 18 4.72 -3.86 -28.90
C ASN A 18 4.14 -5.18 -28.36
N ALA A 19 4.10 -6.24 -29.19
CA ALA A 19 3.64 -7.56 -28.76
C ALA A 19 4.59 -8.19 -27.72
N VAL A 20 5.91 -8.07 -27.91
CA VAL A 20 6.91 -8.54 -26.96
C VAL A 20 6.81 -7.77 -25.63
N ILE A 21 6.67 -6.44 -25.69
CA ILE A 21 6.48 -5.61 -24.49
C ILE A 21 5.18 -6.02 -23.76
N GLY A 22 4.08 -6.17 -24.49
CA GLY A 22 2.80 -6.57 -23.90
C GLY A 22 2.86 -7.95 -23.25
N THR A 23 3.51 -8.92 -23.91
CA THR A 23 3.65 -10.29 -23.40
C THR A 23 4.53 -10.36 -22.17
N THR A 24 5.71 -9.72 -22.20
CA THR A 24 6.63 -9.69 -21.04
C THR A 24 6.00 -9.00 -19.84
N TYR A 25 5.24 -7.92 -20.05
CA TYR A 25 4.49 -7.25 -19.00
C TYR A 25 3.39 -8.14 -18.40
N ALA A 26 2.65 -8.86 -19.25
CA ALA A 26 1.60 -9.77 -18.80
C ALA A 26 2.16 -10.94 -17.97
N LEU A 27 3.26 -11.54 -18.41
CA LEU A 27 3.95 -12.60 -17.68
C LEU A 27 4.41 -12.12 -16.30
N LYS A 28 5.08 -10.96 -16.24
CA LYS A 28 5.53 -10.35 -14.97
C LYS A 28 4.37 -10.09 -14.00
N LEU A 29 3.22 -9.65 -14.50
CA LEU A 29 2.04 -9.41 -13.67
C LEU A 29 1.46 -10.72 -13.11
N GLN A 30 1.43 -11.77 -13.92
CA GLN A 30 0.99 -13.10 -13.48
C GLN A 30 1.91 -13.68 -12.40
N GLU A 31 3.23 -13.62 -12.62
CA GLU A 31 4.24 -14.06 -11.64
C GLU A 31 4.06 -13.33 -10.31
N THR A 32 3.93 -12.00 -10.34
CA THR A 32 3.75 -11.19 -9.12
C THR A 32 2.47 -11.58 -8.38
N ARG A 33 1.37 -11.81 -9.11
CA ARG A 33 0.10 -12.22 -8.50
C ARG A 33 0.18 -13.61 -7.87
N GLN A 34 0.88 -14.54 -8.52
CA GLN A 34 1.13 -15.88 -7.96
C GLN A 34 2.00 -15.81 -6.70
N ALA A 35 3.06 -14.98 -6.72
CA ALA A 35 3.91 -14.77 -5.57
C ALA A 35 3.11 -14.23 -4.37
N TRP A 36 2.26 -13.22 -4.56
CA TRP A 36 1.44 -12.65 -3.48
C TRP A 36 0.42 -13.65 -2.94
N ALA A 37 -0.16 -14.50 -3.80
CA ALA A 37 -1.06 -15.56 -3.35
C ALA A 37 -0.31 -16.63 -2.54
N ALA A 38 0.89 -17.01 -2.95
CA ALA A 38 1.74 -17.94 -2.20
C ALA A 38 2.18 -17.33 -0.85
N GLU A 39 2.60 -16.06 -0.83
CA GLU A 39 2.92 -15.33 0.40
C GLU A 39 1.74 -15.26 1.37
N ALA A 40 0.52 -15.03 0.88
CA ALA A 40 -0.69 -15.05 1.71
C ALA A 40 -0.95 -16.42 2.34
N ALA A 41 -0.77 -17.51 1.57
CA ALA A 41 -0.89 -18.86 2.09
C ALA A 41 0.16 -19.14 3.18
N HIS A 42 1.43 -18.84 2.92
CA HIS A 42 2.51 -19.03 3.89
C HIS A 42 2.36 -18.19 5.16
N ALA A 43 1.90 -16.94 5.02
CA ALA A 43 1.61 -16.10 6.18
C ALA A 43 0.47 -16.70 7.01
N THR A 44 -0.58 -17.21 6.37
CA THR A 44 -1.70 -17.87 7.07
C THR A 44 -1.22 -19.08 7.86
N GLU A 45 -0.43 -19.97 7.22
CA GLU A 45 0.16 -21.15 7.86
C GLU A 45 1.07 -20.77 9.05
N TYR A 46 1.88 -19.71 8.89
CA TYR A 46 2.76 -19.24 9.96
C TYR A 46 1.98 -18.72 11.16
N PHE A 47 0.95 -17.89 10.94
CA PHE A 47 0.11 -17.35 12.01
C PHE A 47 -0.72 -18.42 12.72
N GLU A 48 -1.21 -19.42 11.97
CA GLU A 48 -1.87 -20.59 12.56
C GLU A 48 -0.90 -21.40 13.43
N ALA A 49 0.35 -21.59 13.00
CA ALA A 49 1.35 -22.34 13.75
C ALA A 49 1.73 -21.68 15.10
N ILE A 50 1.69 -20.34 15.17
CA ILE A 50 1.91 -19.59 16.42
C ILE A 50 0.64 -19.40 17.25
N GLY A 51 -0.50 -19.94 16.79
CA GLY A 51 -1.78 -19.92 17.51
C GLY A 51 -2.54 -18.60 17.42
N VAL A 52 -2.31 -17.82 16.36
CA VAL A 52 -2.94 -16.50 16.15
C VAL A 52 -3.98 -16.59 15.04
N SER A 53 -5.20 -16.14 15.34
CA SER A 53 -6.31 -16.16 14.38
C SER A 53 -6.23 -14.96 13.44
N LEU A 54 -6.24 -15.24 12.14
CA LEU A 54 -6.39 -14.24 11.08
C LEU A 54 -7.84 -14.22 10.60
N ASN A 55 -8.64 -13.29 11.13
CA ASN A 55 -10.05 -13.13 10.73
C ASN A 55 -10.22 -12.24 9.49
N ALA A 56 -9.11 -11.71 8.95
CA ALA A 56 -9.08 -10.78 7.83
C ALA A 56 -8.75 -11.47 6.49
N GLU A 57 -9.36 -10.99 5.40
CA GLU A 57 -9.02 -11.43 4.04
C GLU A 57 -7.69 -10.78 3.60
N ILE A 58 -6.67 -11.59 3.30
CA ILE A 58 -5.37 -11.08 2.85
C ILE A 58 -5.46 -10.68 1.36
N PRO A 59 -5.33 -9.38 1.01
CA PRO A 59 -5.41 -8.96 -0.38
C PRO A 59 -4.21 -9.46 -1.20
N ALA A 60 -4.44 -10.43 -2.07
CA ALA A 60 -3.42 -11.03 -2.94
C ALA A 60 -3.21 -10.30 -4.29
N LYS A 61 -3.77 -9.10 -4.47
CA LYS A 61 -3.70 -8.37 -5.75
C LYS A 61 -2.63 -7.27 -5.72
N PRO A 62 -1.61 -7.32 -6.60
CA PRO A 62 -0.61 -6.28 -6.71
C PRO A 62 -1.22 -4.91 -7.02
N VAL A 63 -0.87 -3.91 -6.20
CA VAL A 63 -1.31 -2.52 -6.37
C VAL A 63 -0.08 -1.62 -6.53
N ARG A 64 -0.23 -0.57 -7.34
CA ARG A 64 0.75 0.51 -7.44
C ARG A 64 0.10 1.82 -6.99
N LEU A 65 0.66 2.45 -5.96
CA LEU A 65 0.14 3.68 -5.37
C LEU A 65 1.18 4.80 -5.41
N PRO A 66 0.79 6.03 -5.76
CA PRO A 66 1.64 7.20 -5.58
C PRO A 66 1.64 7.64 -4.11
N VAL A 67 2.63 8.45 -3.73
CA VAL A 67 2.55 9.26 -2.50
C VAL A 67 1.47 10.33 -2.66
N LEU A 68 0.92 10.80 -1.56
CA LEU A 68 0.02 11.94 -1.55
C LEU A 68 0.67 13.10 -0.80
N PHE A 69 0.54 14.30 -1.36
CA PHE A 69 0.85 15.55 -0.66
C PHE A 69 -0.42 16.00 0.03
N VAL A 70 -0.36 16.16 1.34
CA VAL A 70 -1.48 16.47 2.21
C VAL A 70 -1.27 17.85 2.79
N ARG A 71 -2.27 18.71 2.67
CA ARG A 71 -2.25 20.04 3.28
C ARG A 71 -3.11 20.06 4.53
N PHE A 72 -2.60 20.64 5.62
CA PHE A 72 -3.36 20.84 6.86
C PHE A 72 -3.84 22.28 6.93
N ASP A 73 -5.09 22.47 7.37
CA ASP A 73 -5.55 23.78 7.79
C ASP A 73 -5.43 23.89 9.32
N PRO A 74 -5.05 25.06 9.86
CA PRO A 74 -4.98 25.27 11.30
C PRO A 74 -6.38 25.05 11.90
N ALA A 75 -6.42 24.16 12.91
CA ALA A 75 -7.63 23.62 13.53
C ALA A 75 -8.80 24.61 13.63
N THR A 76 -9.88 24.31 12.91
CA THR A 76 -11.22 24.72 13.34
C THR A 76 -11.58 23.89 14.58
N GLU A 77 -12.18 24.52 15.61
CA GLU A 77 -12.51 23.85 16.90
C GLU A 77 -13.52 22.68 16.78
N ASP A 78 -13.91 22.29 15.57
CA ASP A 78 -14.93 21.29 15.30
C ASP A 78 -14.24 19.98 14.91
N GLY A 79 -13.85 19.18 15.90
CA GLY A 79 -13.10 17.93 15.76
C GLY A 79 -13.87 16.78 15.07
N SER A 80 -14.60 17.06 14.01
CA SER A 80 -15.33 16.09 13.18
C SER A 80 -15.11 16.37 11.70
N GLY A 81 -13.85 16.42 11.26
CA GLY A 81 -13.52 16.36 9.84
C GLY A 81 -14.02 15.05 9.23
N GLU A 82 -14.72 15.14 8.09
CA GLU A 82 -15.06 13.96 7.30
C GLU A 82 -13.78 13.21 6.89
N PRO A 83 -13.79 11.86 6.85
CA PRO A 83 -12.61 11.09 6.46
C PRO A 83 -12.19 11.46 5.04
N VAL A 84 -11.02 12.09 4.90
CA VAL A 84 -10.50 12.46 3.59
C VAL A 84 -10.07 11.21 2.84
N CYS A 85 -10.56 11.06 1.62
CA CYS A 85 -10.36 9.86 0.81
C CYS A 85 -9.71 10.20 -0.53
N ASP A 86 -8.69 9.44 -0.93
CA ASP A 86 -8.16 9.43 -2.29
C ASP A 86 -8.80 8.28 -3.09
N GLY A 87 -9.94 8.55 -3.71
CA GLY A 87 -10.74 7.53 -4.38
C GLY A 87 -11.32 6.53 -3.37
N ARG A 88 -10.73 5.33 -3.28
CA ARG A 88 -11.17 4.27 -2.35
C ARG A 88 -10.33 4.13 -1.10
N TYR A 89 -9.21 4.86 -1.01
CA TYR A 89 -8.27 4.74 0.10
C TYR A 89 -8.47 5.90 1.05
N ARG A 90 -8.66 5.59 2.34
CA ARG A 90 -8.75 6.60 3.39
C ARG A 90 -7.36 7.19 3.65
N VAL A 91 -7.30 8.48 3.97
CA VAL A 91 -6.10 9.13 4.50
C VAL A 91 -6.28 9.29 6.00
N GLU A 92 -5.40 8.67 6.78
CA GLU A 92 -5.34 8.77 8.24
C GLU A 92 -4.04 9.45 8.67
N THR A 93 -4.14 10.23 9.74
CA THR A 93 -2.98 10.79 10.44
C THR A 93 -2.71 9.91 11.66
N ALA A 94 -1.42 9.68 11.97
CA ALA A 94 -1.06 8.98 13.21
C ALA A 94 -1.52 9.71 14.48
N ARG A 95 -1.85 11.02 14.37
CA ARG A 95 -2.45 11.83 15.42
C ARG A 95 -3.84 12.31 15.01
N PRO A 96 -4.87 12.18 15.86
CA PRO A 96 -6.24 12.60 15.54
C PRO A 96 -6.46 14.13 15.54
N SER A 97 -5.42 14.94 15.73
CA SER A 97 -5.55 16.40 15.93
C SER A 97 -5.36 17.25 14.68
N ALA A 98 -5.14 16.65 13.50
CA ALA A 98 -4.83 17.38 12.28
C ALA A 98 -5.90 17.15 11.21
N GLU A 99 -6.66 18.19 10.88
CA GLU A 99 -7.65 18.13 9.81
C GLU A 99 -6.97 18.26 8.44
N ILE A 100 -7.22 17.29 7.58
CA ILE A 100 -6.70 17.29 6.22
C ILE A 100 -7.57 18.20 5.36
N ALA A 101 -7.00 19.30 4.88
CA ALA A 101 -7.72 20.27 4.06
C ALA A 101 -7.75 19.87 2.57
N SER A 102 -6.64 19.32 2.06
CA SER A 102 -6.58 18.87 0.66
C SER A 102 -5.51 17.83 0.42
N VAL A 103 -5.67 17.06 -0.66
CA VAL A 103 -4.81 15.94 -1.02
C VAL A 103 -4.47 16.03 -2.50
N ARG A 104 -3.18 15.93 -2.83
CA ARG A 104 -2.66 15.92 -4.20
C ARG A 104 -1.83 14.67 -4.46
N ARG A 105 -2.12 13.97 -5.55
CA ARG A 105 -1.34 12.78 -5.95
C ARG A 105 0.03 13.16 -6.49
N GLY A 106 1.05 12.46 -6.02
CA GLY A 106 2.35 12.42 -6.68
C GLY A 106 2.27 11.76 -8.05
N GLU A 107 3.22 12.11 -8.93
CA GLU A 107 3.25 11.61 -10.31
C GLU A 107 3.72 10.16 -10.39
N ASN A 108 4.63 9.77 -9.49
CA ASN A 108 5.27 8.46 -9.51
C ASN A 108 4.49 7.44 -8.68
N LYS A 109 4.06 6.35 -9.33
CA LYS A 109 3.42 5.21 -8.67
C LYS A 109 4.44 4.10 -8.43
N ARG A 110 4.58 3.67 -7.18
CA ARG A 110 5.43 2.54 -6.80
C ARG A 110 4.56 1.34 -6.44
N GLN A 111 5.09 0.14 -6.71
CA GLN A 111 4.46 -1.08 -6.24
C GLN A 111 4.58 -1.12 -4.71
N ILE A 112 3.46 -1.41 -4.04
CA ILE A 112 3.44 -1.58 -2.59
C ILE A 112 3.81 -3.02 -2.22
N SER A 113 4.20 -3.26 -0.97
CA SER A 113 4.38 -4.57 -0.36
C SER A 113 3.03 -5.28 -0.19
N SER A 114 3.06 -6.60 -0.11
CA SER A 114 1.89 -7.43 0.14
C SER A 114 1.36 -7.23 1.57
N ALA A 115 0.08 -7.52 1.82
CA ALA A 115 -0.44 -7.57 3.18
C ALA A 115 0.27 -8.63 4.04
N SER A 116 0.69 -9.74 3.42
CA SER A 116 1.52 -10.78 4.06
C SER A 116 2.82 -10.21 4.61
N TYR A 117 3.48 -9.31 3.87
CA TYR A 117 4.68 -8.62 4.37
C TYR A 117 4.38 -7.79 5.62
N ALA A 118 3.24 -7.08 5.67
CA ALA A 118 2.85 -6.31 6.84
C ALA A 118 2.58 -7.21 8.06
N LEU A 119 1.93 -8.35 7.84
CA LEU A 119 1.72 -9.37 8.88
C LEU A 119 3.04 -9.90 9.44
N LEU A 120 3.98 -10.26 8.56
CA LEU A 120 5.30 -10.75 8.98
C LEU A 120 6.11 -9.68 9.72
N LYS A 121 6.03 -8.41 9.28
CA LYS A 121 6.64 -7.28 10.01
C LYS A 121 6.03 -7.10 11.40
N TYR A 122 4.72 -7.25 11.52
CA TYR A 122 4.04 -7.21 12.82
C TYR A 122 4.51 -8.35 13.73
N ALA A 123 4.53 -9.59 13.24
CA ALA A 123 5.02 -10.74 14.01
C ALA A 123 6.47 -10.52 14.48
N ALA A 124 7.36 -10.06 13.58
CA ALA A 124 8.75 -9.75 13.93
C ALA A 124 8.85 -8.62 14.97
N ALA A 125 7.98 -7.62 14.91
CA ALA A 125 7.95 -6.52 15.89
C ALA A 125 7.50 -7.00 17.28
N MET A 126 6.55 -7.93 17.36
CA MET A 126 6.10 -8.53 18.62
C MET A 126 7.17 -9.43 19.22
N GLU A 127 7.81 -10.26 18.39
CA GLU A 127 8.93 -11.12 18.82
C GLU A 127 10.09 -10.28 19.39
N ALA A 128 10.44 -9.17 18.75
CA ALA A 128 11.47 -8.26 19.23
C ALA A 128 11.14 -7.62 20.59
N ARG A 129 9.85 -7.51 20.94
CA ARG A 129 9.37 -7.03 22.25
C ARG A 129 9.22 -8.16 23.28
N GLY A 130 9.39 -9.42 22.87
CA GLY A 130 9.10 -10.59 23.70
C GLY A 130 7.61 -10.81 23.92
N GLU A 131 6.77 -10.25 23.06
CA GLU A 131 5.31 -10.36 23.11
C GLU A 131 4.82 -11.40 22.11
N THR A 132 3.70 -12.05 22.44
CA THR A 132 3.00 -12.92 21.48
C THR A 132 2.11 -12.06 20.59
N PRO A 133 2.11 -12.28 19.25
CA PRO A 133 1.20 -11.56 18.38
C PRO A 133 -0.25 -11.85 18.77
N ARG A 134 -1.10 -10.83 18.72
CA ARG A 134 -2.53 -10.95 19.00
C ARG A 134 -3.29 -11.32 17.74
N ASP A 135 -4.51 -11.80 17.92
CA ASP A 135 -5.45 -12.04 16.82
C ASP A 135 -5.69 -10.76 16.01
N ILE A 136 -5.86 -10.93 14.70
CA ILE A 136 -6.03 -9.83 13.76
C ILE A 136 -7.43 -9.90 13.19
N ASP A 137 -8.20 -8.85 13.46
CA ASP A 137 -9.60 -8.74 13.07
C ASP A 137 -9.75 -8.17 11.66
N ASP A 138 -8.87 -7.25 11.26
CA ASP A 138 -8.97 -6.58 9.95
C ASP A 138 -7.62 -6.11 9.40
N ILE A 139 -7.51 -6.03 8.07
CA ILE A 139 -6.32 -5.58 7.35
C ILE A 139 -6.76 -4.64 6.22
N GLU A 140 -6.43 -3.36 6.36
CA GLU A 140 -6.82 -2.32 5.39
C GLU A 140 -5.60 -1.64 4.77
N LEU A 141 -5.72 -1.28 3.49
CA LEU A 141 -4.76 -0.43 2.79
C LEU A 141 -5.25 1.02 2.81
N LEU A 142 -4.45 1.90 3.40
CA LEU A 142 -4.77 3.32 3.53
C LEU A 142 -3.55 4.20 3.27
N TYR A 143 -3.71 5.51 3.37
CA TYR A 143 -2.63 6.48 3.35
C TYR A 143 -2.37 7.01 4.75
N LEU A 144 -1.14 6.87 5.23
CA LEU A 144 -0.72 7.33 6.55
C LEU A 144 0.16 8.58 6.40
N VAL A 145 -0.19 9.64 7.13
CA VAL A 145 0.71 10.78 7.36
C VAL A 145 1.50 10.53 8.64
N ASP A 146 2.83 10.50 8.52
CA ASP A 146 3.73 10.38 9.67
C ASP A 146 4.08 11.76 10.24
N GLN A 147 3.30 12.18 11.25
CA GLN A 147 3.52 13.44 11.96
C GLN A 147 4.35 13.25 13.24
N THR A 148 5.07 12.13 13.40
CA THR A 148 5.76 11.84 14.67
C THR A 148 6.97 12.74 14.92
N GLU A 149 7.61 13.25 13.86
CA GLU A 149 8.86 14.02 13.94
C GLU A 149 8.69 15.53 13.70
N HIS A 150 7.50 16.01 13.34
CA HIS A 150 7.31 17.37 12.84
C HIS A 150 6.60 18.32 13.81
N ASP A 151 7.12 19.56 13.85
CA ASP A 151 6.59 20.68 14.61
C ASP A 151 5.24 21.16 14.02
N VAL A 152 4.36 21.71 14.86
CA VAL A 152 2.93 21.98 14.59
C VAL A 152 2.70 23.10 13.54
N THR A 153 3.76 23.54 12.86
CA THR A 153 3.77 24.67 11.91
C THR A 153 3.93 24.21 10.45
N ILE A 154 3.73 22.93 10.16
CA ILE A 154 3.81 22.41 8.79
C ILE A 154 2.44 22.46 8.13
N SER A 155 2.34 23.26 7.06
CA SER A 155 1.13 23.37 6.25
C SER A 155 0.98 22.24 5.23
N GLU A 156 2.05 21.55 4.84
CA GLU A 156 2.03 20.45 3.86
C GLU A 156 2.97 19.29 4.26
N ASP A 157 2.46 18.06 4.23
CA ASP A 157 3.22 16.84 4.53
C ASP A 157 2.93 15.74 3.49
N THR A 158 3.64 14.62 3.59
CA THR A 158 3.52 13.48 2.67
C THR A 158 2.81 12.31 3.34
N ALA A 159 1.67 11.90 2.79
CA ALA A 159 1.06 10.62 3.13
C ALA A 159 1.63 9.50 2.26
N VAL A 160 2.06 8.43 2.92
CA VAL A 160 2.56 7.21 2.28
C VAL A 160 1.50 6.10 2.38
N PRO A 161 1.37 5.22 1.38
CA PRO A 161 0.50 4.07 1.50
C PRO A 161 1.00 3.19 2.65
N ALA A 162 0.09 2.74 3.50
CA ALA A 162 0.38 1.92 4.67
C ALA A 162 -0.70 0.85 4.86
N TRP A 163 -0.28 -0.29 5.39
CA TRP A 163 -1.15 -1.34 5.86
C TRP A 163 -1.52 -1.07 7.31
N LYS A 164 -2.82 -0.98 7.59
CA LYS A 164 -3.39 -0.90 8.93
C LYS A 164 -3.88 -2.29 9.33
N LEU A 165 -3.33 -2.82 10.41
CA LEU A 165 -3.76 -4.06 11.04
C LEU A 165 -4.59 -3.70 12.28
N THR A 166 -5.83 -4.16 12.33
CA THR A 166 -6.68 -4.00 13.52
C THR A 166 -6.58 -5.28 14.35
N LEU A 167 -6.04 -5.16 15.56
CA LEU A 167 -5.83 -6.26 16.49
C LEU A 167 -7.06 -6.48 17.36
N ALA A 168 -7.21 -7.70 17.86
CA ALA A 168 -8.18 -8.03 18.88
C ALA A 168 -7.97 -7.13 20.11
N GLY A 169 -9.02 -6.38 20.45
CA GLY A 169 -8.98 -5.32 21.48
C GLY A 169 -8.99 -3.89 20.93
N GLY A 170 -9.04 -3.72 19.60
CA GLY A 170 -9.19 -2.41 18.95
C GLY A 170 -7.89 -1.61 18.81
N GLU A 171 -6.74 -2.20 19.15
CA GLU A 171 -5.43 -1.61 18.90
C GLU A 171 -5.08 -1.70 17.41
N THR A 172 -4.48 -0.65 16.86
CA THR A 172 -4.12 -0.60 15.43
C THR A 172 -2.62 -0.55 15.25
N PHE A 173 -2.09 -1.38 14.36
CA PHE A 173 -0.68 -1.40 14.00
C PHE A 173 -0.50 -0.97 12.54
N TYR A 174 0.40 -0.03 12.28
CA TYR A 174 0.64 0.51 10.95
C TYR A 174 1.98 0.03 10.39
N VAL A 175 1.99 -0.40 9.12
CA VAL A 175 3.20 -0.78 8.40
C VAL A 175 3.30 -0.01 7.09
N ASN A 176 4.42 0.65 6.84
CA ASN A 176 4.68 1.35 5.58
C ASN A 176 4.63 0.35 4.41
N ALA A 177 3.74 0.60 3.44
CA ALA A 177 3.51 -0.28 2.32
C ALA A 177 4.57 -0.13 1.20
N TYR A 178 5.54 0.78 1.30
CA TYR A 178 6.68 0.80 0.39
C TYR A 178 7.81 -0.17 0.76
N GLY A 179 7.74 -0.81 1.92
CA GLY A 179 8.60 -1.94 2.30
C GLY A 179 10.03 -1.56 2.67
N GLU A 180 10.19 -0.70 3.68
CA GLU A 180 11.49 -0.38 4.29
C GLU A 180 12.06 -1.51 5.18
#